data_AF-A0A7S3LGU5-F1
#
_entry.id   AF-A0A7S3LGU5-F1
#
_cell.length_a   1.000
_cell.length_b   1.000
_cell.length_c   1.000
_cell.angle_alpha   90.00
_cell.angle_beta   90.00
_cell.angle_gamma   90.00
#
_symmetry.space_group_name_H-M   'P 1'
#
loop_
_entity.id
_entity.type
_entity.pdbx_description
1 polymer ?
#
loop_
_entity_poly.entity_id
_entity_poly.type
_entity_poly.pdbx_seq_one_letter_code
_entity_poly.pdbx_strand_id
1 'polypeptide(L)'
;MFRRKSIDSKWILLMMPLMAMAFDSDWSIQPHQDSPRMELDNGFPDVVFRYDIPHLYPKKTVQVSLFQNDCELKTEDESLFFTSIFTERELEVEVRVVVDTVMESPFWTFQDDIIGTIDFCIRVDVLLESESVNFHETKITLNVDLSYGFNLVEYASTIDS
;
A
#
# COMPACT_ATOMS: atom_id res chain seq x y z
N MET A 1 -7.02 29.71 74.02
CA MET A 1 -6.40 28.50 73.46
C MET A 1 -7.34 27.97 72.37
N PHE A 2 -6.86 27.94 71.12
CA PHE A 2 -7.67 27.78 69.90
C PHE A 2 -8.18 26.35 69.68
N ARG A 3 -9.47 26.21 69.32
CA ARG A 3 -10.07 24.98 68.76
C ARG A 3 -9.55 24.73 67.34
N ARG A 4 -9.13 23.50 67.02
CA ARG A 4 -9.12 22.98 65.65
C ARG A 4 -10.11 21.83 65.54
N LYS A 5 -11.12 22.00 64.69
CA LYS A 5 -12.01 20.94 64.21
C LYS A 5 -11.25 20.09 63.18
N SER A 6 -11.21 18.79 63.39
CA SER A 6 -10.82 17.80 62.37
C SER A 6 -12.00 17.61 61.41
N ILE A 7 -11.76 17.77 60.11
CA ILE A 7 -12.76 17.58 59.06
C ILE A 7 -12.61 16.15 58.53
N ASP A 8 -13.69 15.37 58.63
CA ASP A 8 -13.82 14.03 58.05
C ASP A 8 -13.80 14.09 56.51
N SER A 9 -12.80 13.46 55.89
CA SER A 9 -12.76 13.20 54.44
C SER A 9 -12.93 11.71 54.15
N LYS A 10 -14.15 11.20 54.28
CA LYS A 10 -14.54 9.87 53.80
C LYS A 10 -15.65 9.96 52.76
N TRP A 11 -15.41 10.76 51.72
CA TRP A 11 -16.20 10.73 50.51
C TRP A 11 -15.28 11.11 49.36
N ILE A 12 -14.82 10.13 48.60
CA ILE A 12 -14.44 10.17 47.17
C ILE A 12 -13.87 8.78 46.89
N LEU A 13 -14.68 7.91 46.29
CA LEU A 13 -14.27 6.80 45.43
C LEU A 13 -15.52 6.20 44.80
N LEU A 14 -16.21 7.02 44.00
CA LEU A 14 -16.97 6.49 42.87
C LEU A 14 -16.01 6.50 41.68
N MET A 15 -15.31 5.37 41.53
CA MET A 15 -14.60 5.02 40.31
C MET A 15 -15.60 5.07 39.16
N MET A 16 -15.34 5.95 38.19
CA MET A 16 -16.04 5.97 36.92
C MET A 16 -15.93 4.58 36.26
N PRO A 17 -17.00 4.05 35.63
CA PRO A 17 -16.89 2.83 34.86
C PRO A 17 -15.93 3.07 33.70
N LEU A 18 -14.91 2.23 33.67
CA LEU A 18 -13.94 2.06 32.60
C LEU A 18 -14.70 1.76 31.30
N MET A 19 -15.02 2.79 30.53
CA MET A 19 -15.44 2.63 29.13
C MET A 19 -14.17 2.33 28.33
N ALA A 20 -13.69 1.09 28.43
CA ALA A 20 -12.65 0.56 27.56
C ALA A 20 -13.28 0.35 26.18
N MET A 21 -13.46 1.43 25.42
CA MET A 21 -13.44 1.32 23.97
C MET A 21 -12.02 0.85 23.64
N ALA A 22 -11.89 -0.36 23.12
CA ALA A 22 -10.62 -0.85 22.62
C ALA A 22 -10.12 0.16 21.58
N PHE A 23 -9.06 0.90 21.92
CA PHE A 23 -8.39 1.78 20.99
C PHE A 23 -7.71 0.89 19.96
N ASP A 24 -8.27 0.80 18.76
CA ASP A 24 -7.59 0.15 17.64
C ASP A 24 -6.39 1.01 17.27
N SER A 25 -5.19 0.44 17.43
CA SER A 25 -3.91 1.08 17.16
C SER A 25 -3.15 0.39 16.03
N ASP A 26 -3.72 -0.68 15.47
CA ASP A 26 -3.11 -1.48 14.42
C ASP A 26 -3.50 -0.86 13.08
N TRP A 27 -2.76 0.14 12.59
CA TRP A 27 -3.06 0.79 11.30
C TRP A 27 -1.93 0.63 10.29
N SER A 28 -0.81 0.02 10.71
CA SER A 28 0.42 0.01 9.94
C SER A 28 0.30 -0.89 8.72
N ILE A 29 0.71 -0.35 7.58
CA ILE A 29 1.07 -1.12 6.40
C ILE A 29 2.60 -1.16 6.38
N GLN A 30 3.19 -2.35 6.26
CA GLN A 30 4.63 -2.50 6.14
C GLN A 30 4.94 -3.34 4.90
N PRO A 31 5.72 -2.82 3.95
CA PRO A 31 6.18 -3.63 2.83
C PRO A 31 7.09 -4.72 3.36
N HIS A 32 6.87 -5.94 2.86
CA HIS A 32 7.66 -7.09 3.24
C HIS A 32 9.10 -6.92 2.72
N GLN A 33 10.11 -7.44 3.43
CA GLN A 33 11.52 -7.19 3.08
C GLN A 33 11.92 -7.73 1.70
N ASP A 34 11.26 -8.80 1.24
CA ASP A 34 11.41 -9.43 -0.07
C ASP A 34 10.49 -8.80 -1.13
N SER A 35 9.83 -7.69 -0.80
CA SER A 35 8.90 -6.98 -1.66
C SER A 35 9.36 -5.53 -1.88
N PRO A 36 9.11 -4.97 -3.06
CA PRO A 36 8.57 -5.63 -4.25
C PRO A 36 9.58 -6.57 -4.95
N ARG A 37 9.09 -7.58 -5.67
CA ARG A 37 9.90 -8.53 -6.45
C ARG A 37 9.34 -8.74 -7.85
N MET A 38 10.21 -9.18 -8.76
CA MET A 38 9.84 -9.56 -10.12
C MET A 38 9.57 -11.05 -10.20
N GLU A 39 8.48 -11.43 -10.86
CA GLU A 39 8.17 -12.80 -11.23
C GLU A 39 7.87 -12.90 -12.73
N LEU A 40 8.02 -14.10 -13.29
CA LEU A 40 7.67 -14.37 -14.69
C LEU A 40 6.49 -15.34 -14.69
N ASP A 41 5.31 -14.87 -15.08
CA ASP A 41 4.16 -15.72 -15.31
C ASP A 41 3.93 -15.89 -16.81
N ASN A 42 4.01 -17.13 -17.28
CA ASN A 42 3.80 -17.48 -18.70
C ASN A 42 4.64 -16.64 -19.70
N GLY A 43 5.80 -16.14 -19.26
CA GLY A 43 6.70 -15.30 -20.08
C GLY A 43 6.40 -13.80 -20.02
N PHE A 44 5.41 -13.36 -19.24
CA PHE A 44 5.14 -11.96 -18.95
C PHE A 44 5.75 -11.55 -17.60
N PRO A 45 6.34 -10.34 -17.51
CA PRO A 45 6.88 -9.85 -16.25
C PRO A 45 5.76 -9.32 -15.37
N ASP A 46 5.67 -9.89 -14.18
CA ASP A 46 4.78 -9.44 -13.12
C ASP A 46 5.60 -8.83 -11.98
N VAL A 47 5.11 -7.72 -11.45
CA VAL A 47 5.67 -7.09 -10.25
C VAL A 47 4.81 -7.47 -9.07
N VAL A 48 5.37 -8.24 -8.15
CA VAL A 48 4.66 -8.73 -6.97
C VAL A 48 5.05 -7.90 -5.75
N PHE A 49 4.06 -7.31 -5.12
CA PHE A 49 4.16 -6.56 -3.88
C PHE A 49 3.54 -7.38 -2.75
N ARG A 50 4.21 -7.43 -1.61
CA ARG A 50 3.69 -8.02 -0.37
C ARG A 50 3.77 -6.99 0.75
N TYR A 51 2.70 -6.91 1.52
CA TYR A 51 2.56 -6.01 2.65
C TYR A 51 2.03 -6.77 3.86
N ASP A 52 2.64 -6.55 5.01
CA ASP A 52 1.98 -6.78 6.30
C ASP A 52 0.93 -5.67 6.48
N ILE A 53 -0.33 -6.08 6.61
CA ILE A 53 -1.48 -5.19 6.78
C ILE A 53 -2.08 -5.36 8.18
N PRO A 54 -2.81 -4.37 8.68
CA PRO A 54 -3.42 -4.49 9.99
C PRO A 54 -4.51 -5.55 10.00
N HIS A 55 -4.91 -5.98 11.20
CA HIS A 55 -6.07 -6.86 11.31
C HIS A 55 -7.34 -6.21 10.76
N LEU A 56 -7.95 -6.85 9.77
CA LEU A 56 -9.17 -6.38 9.10
C LEU A 56 -10.43 -6.89 9.79
N TYR A 57 -11.50 -6.09 9.72
CA TYR A 57 -12.84 -6.44 10.22
C TYR A 57 -13.90 -5.71 9.37
N PRO A 58 -15.21 -5.96 9.50
CA PRO A 58 -16.21 -5.48 8.54
C PRO A 58 -16.23 -3.97 8.27
N LYS A 59 -15.70 -3.14 9.18
CA LYS A 59 -15.57 -1.69 9.00
C LYS A 59 -14.15 -1.23 8.66
N LYS A 60 -13.16 -2.11 8.75
CA LYS A 60 -11.75 -1.83 8.47
C LYS A 60 -11.26 -2.73 7.36
N THR A 61 -11.07 -2.12 6.19
CA THR A 61 -10.74 -2.83 4.95
C THR A 61 -9.45 -2.27 4.37
N VAL A 62 -8.95 -2.92 3.33
CA VAL A 62 -7.82 -2.42 2.54
C VAL A 62 -8.29 -2.19 1.11
N GLN A 63 -7.81 -1.11 0.53
CA GLN A 63 -8.00 -0.79 -0.88
C GLN A 63 -6.63 -0.66 -1.54
N VAL A 64 -6.51 -1.25 -2.72
CA VAL A 64 -5.33 -1.09 -3.58
C VAL A 64 -5.72 -0.20 -4.76
N SER A 65 -4.81 0.67 -5.16
CA SER A 65 -4.99 1.53 -6.34
C SER A 65 -3.68 1.66 -7.10
N LEU A 66 -3.79 1.65 -8.42
CA LEU A 66 -2.69 1.88 -9.36
C LEU A 66 -2.77 3.32 -9.87
N PHE A 67 -1.64 4.00 -9.85
CA PHE A 67 -1.45 5.38 -10.25
C PHE A 67 -0.29 5.48 -11.24
N GLN A 68 -0.19 6.64 -11.90
CA GLN A 68 1.08 7.05 -12.51
C GLN A 68 2.14 7.26 -11.43
N ASN A 69 3.39 7.46 -11.85
CA ASN A 69 4.54 7.54 -10.95
C ASN A 69 4.48 8.69 -9.91
N ASP A 70 3.58 9.67 -10.10
CA ASP A 70 3.32 10.74 -9.14
C ASP A 70 2.49 10.29 -7.92
N CYS A 71 1.91 9.08 -7.94
CA CYS A 71 0.94 8.58 -6.95
C CYS A 71 -0.33 9.44 -6.78
N GLU A 72 -0.61 10.34 -7.73
CA GLU A 72 -1.75 11.26 -7.68
C GLU A 72 -2.76 10.93 -8.77
N LEU A 73 -2.29 10.69 -10.00
CA LEU A 73 -3.16 10.47 -11.13
C LEU A 73 -3.52 8.99 -11.28
N LYS A 74 -4.75 8.63 -10.88
CA LYS A 74 -5.33 7.32 -11.20
C LYS A 74 -5.46 7.19 -12.71
N THR A 75 -5.03 6.05 -13.22
CA THR A 75 -5.16 5.72 -14.64
C THR A 75 -5.90 4.40 -14.75
N GLU A 76 -6.99 4.40 -15.50
CA GLU A 76 -7.67 3.18 -15.96
C GLU A 76 -7.15 2.90 -17.37
N ASP A 77 -6.09 2.11 -17.46
CA ASP A 77 -5.46 1.72 -18.73
C ASP A 77 -5.20 0.22 -18.71
N GLU A 78 -5.46 -0.46 -19.83
CA GLU A 78 -5.38 -1.92 -19.92
C GLU A 78 -3.95 -2.44 -20.04
N SER A 79 -2.95 -1.56 -20.18
CA SER A 79 -1.53 -1.91 -20.23
C SER A 79 -0.96 -2.39 -18.90
N LEU A 80 -1.51 -1.90 -17.79
CA LEU A 80 -1.18 -2.34 -16.44
C LEU A 80 -2.47 -2.69 -15.73
N PHE A 81 -2.62 -3.94 -15.33
CA PHE A 81 -3.68 -4.34 -14.44
C PHE A 81 -3.08 -5.05 -13.23
N PHE A 82 -3.77 -4.93 -12.11
CA PHE A 82 -3.35 -5.60 -10.89
C PHE A 82 -4.43 -6.53 -10.39
N THR A 83 -3.99 -7.60 -9.74
CA THR A 83 -4.84 -8.42 -8.89
C THR A 83 -4.33 -8.32 -7.46
N SER A 84 -5.21 -8.49 -6.49
CA SER A 84 -4.81 -8.51 -5.10
C SER A 84 -5.51 -9.62 -4.34
N ILE A 85 -4.74 -10.27 -3.48
CA ILE A 85 -5.20 -11.32 -2.58
C ILE A 85 -4.79 -10.90 -1.19
N PHE A 86 -5.74 -10.91 -0.26
CA PHE A 86 -5.45 -10.66 1.14
C PHE A 86 -5.84 -11.86 2.00
N THR A 87 -5.05 -12.07 3.03
CA THR A 87 -5.31 -13.01 4.12
C THR A 87 -5.58 -12.23 5.40
N GLU A 88 -5.47 -12.85 6.59
CA GLU A 88 -5.80 -12.17 7.85
C GLU A 88 -4.93 -10.94 8.16
N ARG A 89 -3.67 -10.93 7.72
CA ARG A 89 -2.68 -9.87 8.00
C ARG A 89 -1.68 -9.63 6.87
N GLU A 90 -1.86 -10.25 5.71
CA GLU A 90 -0.96 -10.09 4.57
C GLU A 90 -1.78 -9.70 3.34
N LEU A 91 -1.26 -8.75 2.56
CA LEU A 91 -1.75 -8.38 1.25
C LEU A 91 -0.66 -8.68 0.22
N GLU A 92 -1.01 -9.45 -0.80
CA GLU A 92 -0.22 -9.59 -2.02
C GLU A 92 -0.93 -8.84 -3.16
N VAL A 93 -0.16 -8.07 -3.92
CA VAL A 93 -0.60 -7.36 -5.13
C VAL A 93 0.30 -7.78 -6.27
N GLU A 94 -0.27 -8.30 -7.34
CA GLU A 94 0.44 -8.66 -8.56
C GLU A 94 0.06 -7.66 -9.65
N VAL A 95 1.05 -6.93 -10.17
CA VAL A 95 0.87 -5.99 -11.28
C VAL A 95 1.43 -6.63 -12.54
N ARG A 96 0.55 -6.86 -13.52
CA ARG A 96 0.92 -7.41 -14.81
C ARG A 96 1.15 -6.31 -15.84
N VAL A 97 2.26 -6.43 -16.57
CA VAL A 97 2.56 -5.59 -17.72
C VAL A 97 2.08 -6.26 -19.00
N VAL A 98 1.14 -5.62 -19.71
CA VAL A 98 0.70 -6.05 -21.04
C VAL A 98 1.62 -5.45 -22.09
N VAL A 99 2.61 -6.24 -22.50
CA VAL A 99 3.67 -5.84 -23.44
C VAL A 99 3.13 -5.22 -24.73
N ASP A 100 2.02 -5.75 -25.25
CA ASP A 100 1.46 -5.31 -26.53
C ASP A 100 0.90 -3.87 -26.50
N THR A 101 0.51 -3.37 -25.34
CA THR A 101 -0.15 -2.06 -25.20
C THR A 101 0.63 -1.06 -24.34
N VAL A 102 1.61 -1.53 -23.54
CA VAL A 102 2.33 -0.66 -22.59
C VAL A 102 3.05 0.50 -23.26
N MET A 103 3.57 0.33 -24.48
CA MET A 103 4.28 1.40 -25.19
C MET A 103 3.39 2.59 -25.58
N GLU A 104 2.07 2.38 -25.66
CA GLU A 104 1.08 3.42 -25.97
C GLU A 104 0.42 3.98 -24.69
N SER A 105 0.77 3.42 -23.54
CA SER A 105 0.20 3.76 -22.25
C SER A 105 0.83 5.02 -21.64
N PRO A 106 0.16 5.67 -20.68
CA PRO A 106 0.75 6.78 -19.94
C PRO A 106 1.85 6.35 -18.95
N PHE A 107 2.06 5.04 -18.75
CA PHE A 107 3.12 4.54 -17.89
C PHE A 107 4.46 4.44 -18.61
N TRP A 108 4.47 4.50 -19.95
CA TRP A 108 5.67 4.32 -20.74
C TRP A 108 6.37 5.64 -21.08
N THR A 109 7.67 5.69 -20.81
CA THR A 109 8.55 6.78 -21.23
C THR A 109 9.63 6.24 -22.17
N PHE A 110 9.68 6.77 -23.39
CA PHE A 110 10.75 6.46 -24.33
C PHE A 110 12.08 7.06 -23.86
N GLN A 111 13.12 6.23 -23.81
CA GLN A 111 14.50 6.67 -23.63
C GLN A 111 15.26 6.65 -24.96
N ASP A 112 15.06 5.60 -25.76
CA ASP A 112 15.60 5.39 -27.10
C ASP A 112 14.61 4.57 -27.96
N ASP A 113 14.93 4.29 -29.23
CA ASP A 113 14.03 3.64 -30.18
C ASP A 113 13.48 2.28 -29.68
N ILE A 114 14.28 1.53 -28.93
CA ILE A 114 13.95 0.20 -28.41
C ILE A 114 14.10 0.08 -26.89
N ILE A 115 14.36 1.19 -26.20
CA ILE A 115 14.59 1.23 -24.75
C ILE A 115 13.63 2.25 -24.13
N GLY A 116 12.99 1.88 -23.04
CA GLY A 116 12.13 2.79 -22.29
C GLY A 116 11.97 2.39 -20.84
N THR A 117 11.23 3.21 -20.10
CA THR A 117 10.82 2.91 -18.73
C THR A 117 9.32 2.74 -18.63
N ILE A 118 8.91 1.87 -17.70
CA ILE A 118 7.56 1.81 -17.19
C ILE A 118 7.59 2.35 -15.77
N ASP A 119 6.82 3.40 -15.53
CA ASP A 119 6.78 4.11 -14.28
C ASP A 119 5.35 4.14 -13.74
N PHE A 120 5.14 3.56 -12.55
CA PHE A 120 3.83 3.49 -11.92
C PHE A 120 3.94 3.48 -10.40
N CYS A 121 2.82 3.75 -9.72
CA CYS A 121 2.75 3.73 -8.27
C CYS A 121 1.61 2.81 -7.79
N ILE A 122 1.92 1.94 -6.84
CA ILE A 122 0.92 1.20 -6.07
C ILE A 122 0.72 1.90 -4.74
N ARG A 123 -0.53 2.20 -4.44
CA ARG A 123 -0.95 2.71 -3.15
C ARG A 123 -1.88 1.71 -2.48
N VAL A 124 -1.57 1.41 -1.23
CA VAL A 124 -2.40 0.60 -0.34
C VAL A 124 -2.98 1.52 0.72
N ASP A 125 -4.30 1.61 0.79
CA ASP A 125 -5.02 2.38 1.80
C ASP A 125 -5.67 1.43 2.81
N VAL A 126 -5.49 1.70 4.11
CA VAL A 126 -6.35 1.16 5.17
C VAL A 126 -7.54 2.09 5.32
N LEU A 127 -8.73 1.54 5.11
CA LEU A 127 -9.99 2.25 5.22
C LEU A 127 -10.67 1.94 6.55
N LEU A 128 -11.23 2.93 7.22
CA LEU A 128 -12.18 2.78 8.33
C LEU A 128 -13.50 3.42 7.92
N GLU A 129 -14.59 2.64 7.90
CA GLU A 129 -15.90 3.09 7.43
C GLU A 129 -15.85 3.74 6.03
N SER A 130 -14.98 3.18 5.16
CA SER A 130 -14.67 3.65 3.79
C SER A 130 -13.84 4.93 3.68
N GLU A 131 -13.35 5.48 4.79
CA GLU A 131 -12.41 6.62 4.79
C GLU A 131 -10.98 6.13 4.96
N SER A 132 -10.05 6.62 4.14
CA SER A 132 -8.63 6.31 4.29
C SER A 132 -8.08 6.93 5.57
N VAL A 133 -7.59 6.07 6.46
CA VAL A 133 -7.01 6.46 7.77
C VAL A 133 -5.50 6.27 7.81
N ASN A 134 -4.97 5.41 6.95
CA ASN A 134 -3.54 5.26 6.72
C ASN A 134 -3.30 4.76 5.29
N PHE A 135 -2.15 5.07 4.71
CA PHE A 135 -1.79 4.57 3.40
C PHE A 135 -0.30 4.33 3.28
N HIS A 136 0.08 3.62 2.23
CA HIS A 136 1.46 3.34 1.91
C HIS A 136 1.64 3.34 0.39
N GLU A 137 2.66 4.03 -0.10
CA GLU A 137 2.92 4.20 -1.52
C GLU A 137 4.24 3.53 -1.89
N THR A 138 4.21 2.83 -3.02
CA THR A 138 5.40 2.18 -3.59
C THR A 138 5.48 2.59 -5.06
N LYS A 139 6.49 3.40 -5.39
CA LYS A 139 6.80 3.83 -6.75
C LYS A 139 7.75 2.85 -7.39
N ILE A 140 7.44 2.45 -8.62
CA ILE A 140 8.22 1.51 -9.40
C ILE A 140 8.69 2.17 -10.69
N THR A 141 9.96 1.93 -10.99
CA THR A 141 10.55 2.17 -12.32
C THR A 141 11.13 0.86 -12.83
N LEU A 142 10.60 0.40 -13.97
CA LEU A 142 11.11 -0.74 -14.73
C LEU A 142 11.87 -0.22 -15.95
N ASN A 143 13.13 -0.58 -16.12
CA ASN A 143 13.87 -0.31 -17.36
C ASN A 143 13.73 -1.49 -18.31
N VAL A 144 13.31 -1.23 -19.55
CA VAL A 144 12.95 -2.25 -20.53
C VAL A 144 13.75 -2.06 -21.81
N ASP A 145 14.26 -3.16 -22.36
CA ASP A 145 14.89 -3.26 -23.67
C ASP A 145 14.09 -4.23 -24.55
N LEU A 146 13.72 -3.77 -25.74
CA LEU A 146 12.89 -4.48 -26.71
C LEU A 146 13.70 -5.18 -27.82
N SER A 147 15.03 -5.13 -27.78
CA SER A 147 15.94 -5.68 -28.80
C SER A 147 15.67 -7.15 -29.16
N TYR A 148 15.18 -7.93 -28.20
CA TYR A 148 14.84 -9.34 -28.36
C TYR A 148 13.53 -9.69 -27.64
N GLY A 149 12.49 -8.87 -27.84
CA GLY A 149 11.26 -8.92 -27.05
C GLY A 149 11.39 -8.13 -25.75
N PHE A 150 10.35 -8.09 -24.93
CA PHE A 150 10.34 -7.35 -23.68
C PHE A 150 11.34 -7.97 -22.68
N ASN A 151 12.49 -7.33 -22.48
CA ASN A 151 13.50 -7.73 -21.51
C ASN A 151 13.63 -6.65 -20.45
N LEU A 152 13.38 -7.00 -19.20
CA LEU A 152 13.68 -6.11 -18.08
C LEU A 152 15.20 -6.03 -17.89
N VAL A 153 15.74 -4.82 -17.94
CA VAL A 153 17.17 -4.53 -17.77
C VAL A 153 17.49 -4.19 -16.32
N GLU A 154 16.65 -3.39 -15.68
CA GLU A 154 16.85 -2.89 -14.32
C GLU A 154 15.53 -2.58 -13.64
N TYR A 155 15.54 -2.67 -12.31
CA TYR A 155 14.40 -2.47 -11.45
C TYR A 155 14.75 -1.55 -10.27
N ALA A 156 13.92 -0.53 -10.03
CA ALA A 156 14.03 0.32 -8.86
C ALA A 156 12.65 0.53 -8.20
N SER A 157 12.65 0.52 -6.87
CA SER A 157 11.47 0.81 -6.06
C SER A 157 11.78 1.85 -4.99
N THR A 158 10.90 2.84 -4.83
CA THR A 158 10.94 3.78 -3.71
C THR A 158 9.68 3.61 -2.88
N ILE A 159 9.86 3.57 -1.56
CA ILE A 159 8.81 3.33 -0.58
C ILE A 159 8.57 4.63 0.17
N ASP A 160 7.36 5.19 0.03
CA ASP A 160 6.93 6.41 0.71
C ASP A 160 5.87 6.02 1.76
N SER A 161 6.18 6.30 3.03
CA SER A 161 5.37 5.99 4.22
C SER A 161 4.74 7.22 4.85
#